data_AF-A0A180G3V7-F1
#
_entry.id   AF-A0A180G3V7-F1
#
_cell.length_a   1.000
_cell.length_b   1.000
_cell.length_c   1.000
_cell.angle_alpha   90.00
_cell.angle_beta   90.00
_cell.angle_gamma   90.00
#
_symmetry.space_group_name_H-M   'P 1'
#
loop_
_entity.id
_entity.type
_entity.pdbx_description
1 polymer ?
#
loop_
_entity_poly.entity_id
_entity_poly.type
_entity_poly.pdbx_seq_one_letter_code
_entity_poly.pdbx_strand_id
1 'polypeptide(L)'
;MTGTSRSSRGRCTDQDDRFVPVIKEDLLDKKWVVDEKNSKSIQKKHNKALDALYGAVSKELYNEILEHNMSFPDAWEALALACGQNLVITTCSAYKKVHSMRFHPGTSLIDHITAFKTAYTCLSDITANHMQEFGTVTSFMAAALF
;
A
#
# COMPACT_ATOMS: atom_id res chain seq x y z
N MET A 1 -51.56 0.33 -29.21
CA MET A 1 -51.26 0.93 -27.90
C MET A 1 -50.29 0.01 -27.17
N THR A 2 -49.06 0.50 -26.97
CA THR A 2 -48.19 0.32 -25.77
C THR A 2 -48.02 -1.08 -25.19
N GLY A 3 -46.83 -1.66 -25.00
CA GLY A 3 -45.46 -1.19 -25.14
C GLY A 3 -44.55 -2.32 -24.65
N THR A 4 -43.47 -2.57 -25.39
CA THR A 4 -42.42 -3.56 -25.09
C THR A 4 -41.52 -3.07 -23.96
N SER A 5 -41.50 -3.76 -22.82
CA SER A 5 -40.41 -3.67 -21.85
C SER A 5 -39.49 -4.88 -22.01
N ARG A 6 -38.46 -4.72 -22.85
CA ARG A 6 -37.28 -5.60 -22.84
C ARG A 6 -36.41 -5.19 -21.66
N SER A 7 -36.40 -6.02 -20.61
CA SER A 7 -35.41 -5.95 -19.55
C SER A 7 -34.09 -6.50 -20.08
N SER A 8 -33.20 -5.60 -20.51
CA SER A 8 -31.82 -5.91 -20.83
C SER A 8 -31.09 -6.21 -19.52
N ARG A 9 -31.01 -7.49 -19.13
CA ARG A 9 -30.02 -7.96 -18.15
C ARG A 9 -28.65 -7.79 -18.78
N GLY A 10 -28.05 -6.63 -18.58
CA GLY A 10 -26.64 -6.38 -18.77
C GLY A 10 -25.88 -7.39 -17.93
N ARG A 11 -25.22 -8.31 -18.62
CA ARG A 11 -24.26 -9.26 -18.05
C ARG A 11 -23.03 -8.42 -17.73
N CYS A 12 -22.84 -8.04 -16.47
CA CYS A 12 -21.55 -7.55 -16.00
C CYS A 12 -20.58 -8.72 -16.12
N THR A 13 -19.88 -8.80 -17.24
CA THR A 13 -18.63 -9.54 -17.31
C THR A 13 -17.61 -8.67 -16.58
N ASP A 14 -17.49 -8.87 -15.27
CA ASP A 14 -16.31 -8.48 -14.52
C ASP A 14 -15.16 -9.34 -15.02
N GLN A 15 -14.60 -8.92 -16.15
CA GLN A 15 -13.34 -9.41 -16.68
C GLN A 15 -12.33 -8.27 -16.64
N ASP A 16 -12.27 -7.58 -15.50
CA ASP A 16 -11.08 -6.85 -15.11
C ASP A 16 -10.16 -7.83 -14.40
N ASP A 17 -9.51 -8.69 -15.19
CA ASP A 17 -8.16 -9.16 -14.88
C ASP A 17 -7.26 -7.91 -14.89
N ARG A 18 -7.42 -7.07 -13.87
CA ARG A 18 -6.47 -6.03 -13.50
C ARG A 18 -5.14 -6.76 -13.43
N PHE A 19 -4.24 -6.34 -14.31
CA PHE A 19 -2.89 -6.82 -14.42
C PHE A 19 -2.20 -6.58 -13.07
N VAL A 20 -2.38 -7.49 -12.11
CA VAL A 20 -1.58 -7.51 -10.89
C VAL A 20 -0.20 -7.92 -11.37
N PRO A 21 0.81 -7.03 -11.34
CA PRO A 21 2.16 -7.46 -11.67
C PRO A 21 2.50 -8.59 -10.71
N VAL A 22 2.67 -9.80 -11.22
CA VAL A 22 3.13 -10.94 -10.43
C VAL A 22 4.60 -10.68 -10.13
N ILE A 23 4.85 -9.91 -9.08
CA ILE A 23 6.17 -9.71 -8.49
C ILE A 23 6.58 -11.07 -7.95
N LYS A 24 7.58 -11.71 -8.56
CA LYS A 24 8.11 -12.97 -8.05
C LYS A 24 8.74 -12.74 -6.68
N GLU A 25 8.40 -13.55 -5.69
CA GLU A 25 8.90 -13.44 -4.30
C GLU A 25 10.43 -13.37 -4.23
N ASP A 26 11.14 -14.05 -5.14
CA ASP A 26 12.61 -14.01 -5.23
C ASP A 26 13.21 -12.60 -5.46
N LEU A 27 12.44 -11.64 -6.02
CA LEU A 27 12.88 -10.25 -6.24
C LEU A 27 12.88 -9.41 -4.96
N LEU A 28 12.17 -9.87 -3.92
CA LEU A 28 12.07 -9.24 -2.61
C LEU A 28 12.92 -9.96 -1.56
N ASP A 29 13.43 -11.16 -1.86
CA ASP A 29 14.29 -11.92 -0.96
C ASP A 29 15.73 -11.39 -0.97
N LYS A 30 16.07 -10.64 0.09
CA LYS A 30 17.41 -10.08 0.33
C LYS A 30 18.52 -11.13 0.32
N LYS A 31 18.24 -12.39 0.67
CA LYS A 31 19.26 -13.46 0.66
C LYS A 31 19.56 -13.92 -0.77
N TRP A 32 18.57 -13.92 -1.64
CA TRP A 32 18.75 -14.25 -3.06
C TRP A 32 19.53 -13.16 -3.78
N VAL A 33 19.20 -11.89 -3.52
CA VAL A 33 19.79 -10.71 -4.19
C VAL A 33 21.30 -10.57 -3.96
N VAL A 34 21.81 -11.06 -2.83
CA VAL A 34 23.24 -10.94 -2.44
C VAL A 34 24.12 -12.03 -3.07
N ASP A 35 23.57 -13.07 -3.70
CA ASP A 35 24.36 -14.12 -4.36
C ASP A 35 24.92 -13.64 -5.72
N GLU A 36 26.25 -13.47 -5.77
CA GLU A 36 26.99 -13.01 -6.94
C GLU A 36 26.79 -13.90 -8.18
N LYS A 37 26.53 -15.20 -8.00
CA LYS A 37 26.22 -16.14 -9.09
C LYS A 37 24.93 -15.78 -9.82
N ASN A 38 24.02 -15.11 -9.14
CA ASN A 38 22.74 -14.72 -9.67
C ASN A 38 22.74 -13.30 -10.26
N SER A 39 23.81 -12.52 -10.10
CA SER A 39 23.88 -11.09 -10.44
C SER A 39 23.32 -10.73 -11.83
N LYS A 40 23.71 -11.43 -12.89
CA LYS A 40 23.19 -11.19 -14.26
C LYS A 40 21.71 -11.57 -14.42
N SER A 41 21.28 -12.64 -13.76
CA SER A 41 19.88 -13.11 -13.77
C SER A 41 18.99 -12.17 -12.95
N ILE A 42 19.49 -11.71 -11.80
CA ILE A 42 18.89 -10.72 -10.91
C ILE A 42 18.70 -9.41 -11.65
N GLN A 43 19.73 -8.87 -12.31
CA GLN A 43 19.63 -7.61 -13.04
C GLN A 43 18.59 -7.67 -14.17
N LYS A 44 18.53 -8.80 -14.90
CA LYS A 44 17.49 -9.01 -15.93
C LYS A 44 16.09 -9.13 -15.33
N LYS A 45 15.94 -9.78 -14.17
CA LYS A 45 14.66 -9.86 -13.43
C LYS A 45 14.25 -8.49 -12.89
N HIS A 46 15.17 -7.70 -12.35
CA HIS A 46 14.91 -6.33 -11.87
C HIS A 46 14.44 -5.43 -12.99
N ASN A 47 15.16 -5.41 -14.13
CA ASN A 47 14.75 -4.57 -15.26
C ASN A 47 13.35 -4.96 -15.77
N LYS A 48 13.04 -6.26 -15.85
CA LYS A 48 11.69 -6.71 -16.21
C LYS A 48 10.64 -6.32 -15.18
N ALA A 49 10.97 -6.38 -13.89
CA ALA A 49 10.05 -6.02 -12.82
C ALA A 49 9.80 -4.51 -12.80
N LEU A 50 10.84 -3.69 -13.06
CA LEU A 50 10.73 -2.25 -13.24
C LEU A 50 9.92 -1.90 -14.49
N ASP A 51 10.17 -2.54 -15.64
CA ASP A 51 9.37 -2.34 -16.87
C ASP A 51 7.89 -2.69 -16.63
N ALA A 52 7.62 -3.79 -15.92
CA ALA A 52 6.27 -4.17 -15.54
C ALA A 52 5.64 -3.16 -14.57
N LEU A 53 6.41 -2.62 -13.63
CA LEU A 53 5.96 -1.60 -12.69
C LEU A 53 5.64 -0.29 -13.42
N TYR A 54 6.50 0.17 -14.34
CA TYR A 54 6.25 1.32 -15.20
C TYR A 54 4.97 1.16 -16.02
N GLY A 55 4.73 -0.04 -16.56
CA GLY A 55 3.52 -0.31 -17.33
C GLY A 55 2.25 -0.39 -16.48
N ALA A 56 2.37 -0.61 -15.17
CA ALA A 56 1.24 -0.82 -14.27
C ALA A 56 0.84 0.43 -13.47
N VAL A 57 1.67 1.48 -13.43
CA VAL A 57 1.38 2.71 -12.70
C VAL A 57 1.01 3.85 -13.66
N SER A 58 0.24 4.83 -13.18
CA SER A 58 0.03 6.07 -13.93
C SER A 58 1.33 6.84 -14.17
N LYS A 59 1.36 7.63 -15.24
CA LYS A 59 2.49 8.50 -15.62
C LYS A 59 2.92 9.47 -14.53
N GLU A 60 1.99 9.85 -13.66
CA GLU A 60 2.25 10.74 -12.52
C GLU A 60 3.23 10.12 -11.52
N LEU A 61 3.29 8.79 -11.43
CA LEU A 61 4.15 8.03 -10.52
C LEU A 61 5.50 7.64 -11.15
N TYR A 62 5.76 8.01 -12.41
CA TYR A 62 6.99 7.61 -13.11
C TYR A 62 8.25 8.19 -12.46
N ASN A 63 8.18 9.39 -11.90
CA ASN A 63 9.34 10.01 -11.24
C ASN A 63 9.78 9.21 -10.02
N GLU A 64 8.83 8.69 -9.23
CA GLU A 64 9.10 7.83 -8.06
C GLU A 64 9.81 6.53 -8.46
N ILE A 65 9.50 5.98 -9.64
CA ILE A 65 10.20 4.78 -10.14
C ILE A 65 11.56 5.16 -10.74
N LEU A 66 11.67 6.30 -11.43
CA LEU A 66 12.89 6.74 -12.11
C LEU A 66 14.01 7.09 -11.13
N GLU A 67 13.66 7.77 -10.05
CA GLU A 67 14.61 8.16 -8.99
C GLU A 67 15.15 6.96 -8.21
N HIS A 68 14.45 5.82 -8.25
CA HIS A 68 14.78 4.59 -7.52
C HIS A 68 15.01 3.37 -8.44
N ASN A 69 15.32 3.59 -9.72
CA ASN A 69 15.41 2.55 -10.75
C ASN A 69 16.59 1.55 -10.60
N MET A 70 17.45 1.75 -9.60
CA MET A 70 18.60 0.89 -9.34
C MET A 70 18.20 -0.45 -8.71
N SER A 71 17.04 -0.51 -8.06
CA SER A 71 16.56 -1.67 -7.32
C SER A 71 15.03 -1.70 -7.36
N PHE A 72 14.47 -2.84 -7.76
CA PHE A 72 13.01 -3.01 -7.77
C PHE A 72 12.39 -2.84 -6.35
N PRO A 73 12.95 -3.43 -5.28
CA PRO A 73 12.49 -3.17 -3.91
C PRO A 73 12.44 -1.68 -3.55
N ASP A 74 13.47 -0.91 -3.93
CA ASP A 74 13.58 0.50 -3.57
C ASP A 74 12.52 1.32 -4.32
N ALA A 75 12.34 1.06 -5.63
CA ALA A 75 11.28 1.66 -6.43
C ALA A 75 9.88 1.29 -5.92
N TRP A 76 9.68 0.04 -5.50
CA TRP A 76 8.43 -0.41 -4.92
C TRP A 76 8.13 0.26 -3.57
N GLU A 77 9.14 0.42 -2.72
CA GLU A 77 9.00 1.09 -1.42
C GLU A 77 8.73 2.59 -1.57
N ALA A 78 9.44 3.26 -2.49
CA ALA A 78 9.18 4.67 -2.82
C ALA A 78 7.76 4.88 -3.36
N LEU A 79 7.32 4.00 -4.27
CA LEU A 79 5.96 4.03 -4.80
C LEU A 79 4.91 3.85 -3.69
N ALA A 80 5.11 2.89 -2.80
CA ALA A 80 4.23 2.64 -1.66
C ALA A 80 4.16 3.84 -0.70
N LEU A 81 5.29 4.53 -0.51
CA LEU A 81 5.36 5.78 0.27
C LEU A 81 4.60 6.92 -0.41
N ALA A 82 4.81 7.14 -1.71
CA ALA A 82 4.12 8.17 -2.49
C ALA A 82 2.60 7.93 -2.57
N CYS A 83 2.17 6.67 -2.59
CA CYS A 83 0.77 6.29 -2.52
C CYS A 83 0.20 6.31 -1.08
N GLY A 84 1.00 6.67 -0.07
CA GLY A 84 0.58 6.76 1.32
C GLY A 84 0.26 5.41 1.99
N GLN A 85 0.67 4.28 1.41
CA GLN A 85 0.37 2.94 1.93
C GLN A 85 0.90 2.77 3.36
N ASN A 86 2.12 3.25 3.63
CA ASN A 86 2.71 3.20 4.96
C ASN A 86 1.94 4.05 5.99
N LEU A 87 1.39 5.18 5.55
CA LEU A 87 0.56 6.03 6.40
C LEU A 87 -0.77 5.34 6.75
N VAL A 88 -1.40 4.66 5.79
CA VAL A 88 -2.65 3.88 5.99
C VAL A 88 -2.43 2.73 6.96
N ILE A 89 -1.38 1.94 6.74
CA ILE A 89 -1.07 0.81 7.63
C ILE A 89 -0.77 1.30 9.04
N THR A 90 0.05 2.35 9.19
CA THR A 90 0.45 2.90 10.49
C THR A 90 -0.74 3.47 11.25
N THR A 91 -1.60 4.25 10.59
CA THR A 91 -2.81 4.84 11.19
C THR A 91 -3.80 3.75 11.61
N CYS A 92 -4.08 2.78 10.74
CA CYS A 92 -4.97 1.67 11.05
C CYS A 92 -4.45 0.80 12.20
N SER A 93 -3.14 0.56 12.26
CA SER A 93 -2.49 -0.19 13.34
C SER A 93 -2.61 0.55 14.68
N ALA A 94 -2.32 1.86 14.70
CA ALA A 94 -2.46 2.70 15.89
C ALA A 94 -3.91 2.76 16.37
N TYR A 95 -4.87 2.95 15.46
CA TYR A 95 -6.29 2.92 15.75
C TYR A 95 -6.72 1.58 16.37
N LYS A 96 -6.33 0.47 15.74
CA LYS A 96 -6.63 -0.87 16.24
C LYS A 96 -6.05 -1.10 17.64
N LYS A 97 -4.83 -0.62 17.90
CA LYS A 97 -4.21 -0.69 19.23
C LYS A 97 -5.05 0.03 20.27
N VAL A 98 -5.51 1.25 20.00
CA VAL A 98 -6.38 2.01 20.91
C VAL A 98 -7.71 1.27 21.12
N HIS A 99 -8.37 0.88 20.03
CA HIS A 99 -9.70 0.27 20.06
C HIS A 99 -9.74 -1.13 20.70
N SER A 100 -8.63 -1.89 20.62
CA SER A 100 -8.56 -3.24 21.17
C SER A 100 -8.16 -3.30 22.65
N MET A 101 -7.71 -2.19 23.25
CA MET A 101 -7.40 -2.17 24.68
C MET A 101 -8.67 -2.31 25.51
N ARG A 102 -8.69 -3.35 26.34
CA ARG A 102 -9.72 -3.59 27.34
C ARG A 102 -9.09 -3.64 28.71
N PHE A 103 -9.73 -2.97 29.67
CA PHE A 103 -9.34 -3.09 31.07
C PHE A 103 -9.68 -4.50 31.55
N HIS A 104 -8.73 -5.15 32.21
CA HIS A 104 -8.93 -6.46 32.81
C HIS A 104 -9.04 -6.29 34.33
N PRO A 105 -10.18 -6.62 34.94
CA PRO A 105 -10.32 -6.60 36.40
C PRO A 105 -9.22 -7.43 37.08
N GLY A 106 -8.65 -6.91 38.16
CA GLY A 106 -7.49 -7.53 38.83
C GLY A 106 -6.13 -7.04 38.34
N THR A 107 -6.08 -6.15 37.34
CA THR A 107 -4.87 -5.43 36.91
C THR A 107 -4.87 -3.98 37.41
N SER A 108 -3.71 -3.32 37.38
CA SER A 108 -3.57 -1.91 37.77
C SER A 108 -4.36 -1.00 36.80
N LEU A 109 -5.34 -0.28 37.36
CA LEU A 109 -6.09 0.73 36.60
C LEU A 109 -5.20 1.88 36.13
N ILE A 110 -4.22 2.27 36.95
CA ILE A 110 -3.27 3.34 36.62
C ILE A 110 -2.43 2.94 35.41
N ASP A 111 -1.95 1.69 35.37
CA ASP A 111 -1.13 1.21 34.26
C ASP A 111 -1.96 1.12 32.98
N HIS A 112 -3.22 0.67 33.09
CA HIS A 112 -4.14 0.64 31.95
C HIS A 112 -4.42 2.04 31.40
N ILE A 113 -4.72 3.01 32.26
CA ILE A 113 -4.97 4.41 31.85
C ILE A 113 -3.71 5.00 31.21
N THR A 114 -2.53 4.70 31.76
CA THR A 114 -1.26 5.20 31.22
C THR A 114 -1.00 4.61 29.84
N ALA A 115 -1.13 3.29 29.67
CA ALA A 115 -1.00 2.61 28.39
C ALA A 115 -2.02 3.13 27.36
N PHE A 116 -3.26 3.37 27.80
CA PHE A 116 -4.30 3.95 26.95
C PHE A 116 -3.90 5.34 26.47
N LYS A 117 -3.50 6.23 27.39
CA LYS A 117 -3.07 7.59 27.06
C LYS A 117 -1.89 7.58 26.09
N THR A 118 -0.88 6.75 26.32
CA THR A 118 0.27 6.63 25.41
C THR A 118 -0.14 6.19 24.01
N ALA A 119 -1.00 5.16 23.90
CA ALA A 119 -1.48 4.70 22.59
C ALA A 119 -2.36 5.75 21.90
N TYR A 120 -3.20 6.46 22.65
CA TYR A 120 -4.04 7.54 22.13
C TYR A 120 -3.22 8.75 21.68
N THR A 121 -2.21 9.17 22.44
CA THR A 121 -1.27 10.23 22.04
C THR A 121 -0.55 9.85 20.75
N CYS A 122 -0.07 8.62 20.63
CA CYS A 122 0.57 8.14 19.40
C CYS A 122 -0.38 8.22 18.19
N LEU A 123 -1.63 7.77 18.34
CA LEU A 123 -2.64 7.92 17.28
C LEU A 123 -2.89 9.40 16.97
N SER A 124 -3.05 10.23 18.00
CA SER A 124 -3.28 11.67 17.87
C SER A 124 -2.14 12.36 17.11
N ASP A 125 -0.89 12.01 17.42
CA ASP A 125 0.30 12.57 16.77
C ASP A 125 0.37 12.14 15.30
N ILE A 126 0.08 10.87 14.99
CA ILE A 126 -0.04 10.40 13.61
C ILE A 126 -1.10 11.22 12.87
N THR A 127 -2.26 11.40 13.50
CA THR A 127 -3.37 12.13 12.89
C THR A 127 -3.20 13.64 12.87
N ALA A 128 -2.37 14.24 13.71
CA ALA A 128 -2.15 15.69 13.72
C ALA A 128 -1.06 16.11 12.73
N ASN A 129 -0.02 15.29 12.60
CA ASN A 129 1.17 15.64 11.81
C ASN A 129 1.16 15.04 10.40
N HIS A 130 0.40 13.96 10.17
CA HIS A 130 0.39 13.24 8.90
C HIS A 130 -1.00 13.18 8.22
N MET A 131 -2.08 13.73 8.81
CA MET A 131 -3.42 13.70 8.20
C MET A 131 -3.63 14.63 7.01
N GLN A 132 -2.70 15.54 6.67
CA GLN A 132 -2.92 16.43 5.52
C GLN A 132 -3.20 15.64 4.21
N GLU A 133 -2.79 14.37 4.17
CA GLU A 133 -3.01 13.43 3.07
C GLU A 133 -3.96 12.25 3.42
N PHE A 134 -4.42 12.13 4.67
CA PHE A 134 -5.25 11.00 5.09
C PHE A 134 -6.74 11.31 4.92
N GLY A 135 -7.23 11.09 3.70
CA GLY A 135 -8.61 11.37 3.27
C GLY A 135 -8.68 12.32 2.07
N THR A 136 -7.59 13.03 1.80
CA THR A 136 -7.35 13.69 0.52
C THR A 136 -6.81 12.64 -0.43
N VAL A 137 -7.57 12.26 -1.47
CA VAL A 137 -7.01 11.44 -2.55
C VAL A 137 -5.95 12.30 -3.24
N THR A 138 -4.68 12.05 -2.94
CA THR A 138 -3.57 12.71 -3.64
C THR A 138 -3.64 12.31 -5.12
N SER A 139 -3.06 13.11 -6.02
CA SER A 139 -2.95 12.72 -7.44
C SER A 139 -2.31 11.33 -7.57
N PHE A 140 -1.32 11.03 -6.72
CA PHE A 140 -0.68 9.72 -6.61
C PHE A 140 -1.61 8.59 -6.16
N MET A 141 -2.46 8.81 -5.15
CA MET A 141 -3.48 7.84 -4.74
C MET A 141 -4.56 7.66 -5.82
N ALA A 142 -4.96 8.73 -6.51
CA ALA A 142 -5.90 8.65 -7.63
C ALA A 142 -5.28 7.85 -8.79
N ALA A 143 -4.04 8.14 -9.13
CA ALA A 143 -3.22 7.44 -10.11
C ALA A 143 -3.00 5.95 -9.80
N ALA A 144 -3.08 5.54 -8.53
CA ALA A 144 -3.02 4.14 -8.14
C ALA A 144 -4.38 3.43 -8.22
N LEU A 145 -5.49 4.19 -8.26
CA LEU A 145 -6.85 3.66 -8.33
C LEU A 145 -7.39 3.51 -9.76
N PHE A 146 -6.80 4.22 -10.74
CA PHE A 146 -7.21 4.28 -12.15
C PHE A 146 -6.09 3.84 -13.08
#